data_AF-A0A497KBQ5-F1
#
_entry.id   AF-A0A497KBQ5-F1
#
_cell.length_a   1.000
_cell.length_b   1.000
_cell.length_c   1.000
_cell.angle_alpha   90.00
_cell.angle_beta   90.00
_cell.angle_gamma   90.00
#
_symmetry.space_group_name_H-M   'P 1'
#
loop_
_entity.id
_entity.type
_entity.pdbx_description
1 polymer ?
#
loop_
_entity_poly.entity_id
_entity_poly.type
_entity_poly.pdbx_seq_one_letter_code
_entity_poly.pdbx_strand_id
1 'polypeptide(L)'
;MVRGFKTLKKRIILSGKIKAVRDLHIGSGEEKLTPGDVDMKAIRSGEDVYIPGSSIKGVIRHEAERIAKSLNWDEKVKDCNPPNPNEMCSGEIDERCVVCQTFGGPGIASRVKFRDALPLSKIETEIRPIGVRIREGDSNFVPLILFKL
;
A
#
# COMPACT_ATOMS: atom_id res chain seq x y z
N MET A 1 -4.84 9.65 -21.41
CA MET A 1 -3.50 10.28 -21.44
C MET A 1 -3.23 10.87 -20.05
N VAL A 2 -2.29 10.31 -19.29
CA VAL A 2 -1.94 10.82 -17.94
C VAL A 2 -1.09 12.08 -18.12
N ARG A 3 -1.50 13.20 -17.52
CA ARG A 3 -0.72 14.45 -17.59
C ARG A 3 0.46 14.34 -16.61
N GLY A 4 1.66 14.26 -17.19
CA GLY A 4 2.92 14.25 -16.46
C GLY A 4 3.55 15.64 -16.33
N PHE A 5 4.61 15.73 -15.53
CA PHE A 5 5.39 16.96 -15.40
C PHE A 5 6.25 17.18 -16.66
N LYS A 6 6.17 18.36 -17.27
CA LYS A 6 6.95 18.70 -18.48
C LYS A 6 8.45 18.89 -18.20
N THR A 7 8.82 19.27 -16.97
CA THR A 7 10.22 19.58 -16.62
C THR A 7 10.52 19.17 -15.18
N LEU A 8 11.58 18.41 -14.96
CA LEU A 8 12.09 18.03 -13.64
C LEU A 8 13.13 19.06 -13.18
N LYS A 9 12.76 19.93 -12.23
CA LYS A 9 13.68 20.95 -11.69
C LYS A 9 14.61 20.40 -10.61
N LYS A 10 14.11 19.55 -9.73
CA LYS A 10 14.85 19.02 -8.57
C LYS A 10 14.35 17.62 -8.23
N ARG A 11 15.27 16.76 -7.79
CA ARG A 11 14.96 15.43 -7.27
C ARG A 11 15.62 15.25 -5.90
N ILE A 12 14.80 14.94 -4.90
CA ILE A 12 15.25 14.59 -3.55
C ILE A 12 15.14 13.08 -3.43
N ILE A 13 16.20 12.43 -2.93
CA ILE A 13 16.24 10.99 -2.71
C ILE A 13 16.24 10.78 -1.19
N LEU A 14 15.21 10.08 -0.71
CA LEU A 14 15.13 9.62 0.67
C LEU A 14 15.43 8.13 0.69
N SER A 15 16.40 7.72 1.50
CA SER A 15 16.77 6.32 1.70
C SER A 15 16.76 5.98 3.18
N GLY A 16 16.43 4.74 3.50
CA GLY A 16 16.31 4.26 4.87
C GLY A 16 16.09 2.76 4.93
N LYS A 17 16.02 2.23 6.15
CA LYS A 17 15.75 0.82 6.43
C LYS A 17 14.41 0.72 7.16
N ILE A 18 13.58 -0.23 6.76
CA ILE A 18 12.33 -0.55 7.45
C ILE A 18 12.60 -1.75 8.35
N LYS A 19 12.38 -1.59 9.66
CA LYS A 19 12.44 -2.69 10.62
C LYS A 19 11.03 -3.10 11.00
N ALA A 20 10.64 -4.32 10.69
CA ALA A 20 9.41 -4.90 11.21
C ALA A 20 9.57 -5.09 12.73
N VAL A 21 8.87 -4.30 13.54
CA VAL A 21 8.86 -4.44 15.02
C VAL A 21 7.91 -5.57 15.45
N ARG A 22 6.91 -5.86 14.61
CA ARG A 22 5.90 -6.90 14.78
C ARG A 22 5.68 -7.60 13.44
N ASP A 23 4.69 -8.49 13.43
CA ASP A 23 4.36 -9.28 12.28
C ASP A 23 3.90 -8.32 11.20
N LEU A 24 4.51 -8.41 10.03
CA LEU A 24 4.10 -7.72 8.85
C LEU A 24 3.67 -8.76 7.83
N HIS A 25 2.58 -8.55 7.14
CA HIS A 25 2.43 -9.20 5.85
C HIS A 25 1.66 -8.38 4.86
N ILE A 26 1.95 -8.75 3.62
CA ILE A 26 1.49 -8.09 2.43
C ILE A 26 1.09 -9.21 1.49
N GLY A 27 -0.21 -9.39 1.32
CA GLY A 27 -0.77 -10.43 0.47
C GLY A 27 -0.43 -10.19 -1.00
N SER A 28 -0.17 -11.26 -1.74
CA SER A 28 0.06 -11.20 -3.19
C SER A 28 -1.23 -10.98 -3.99
N GLY A 29 -2.40 -11.20 -3.39
CA GLY A 29 -3.70 -11.09 -4.06
C GLY A 29 -4.02 -12.25 -5.01
N GLU A 30 -3.21 -13.32 -5.01
CA GLU A 30 -3.47 -14.52 -5.81
C GLU A 30 -4.39 -15.49 -5.07
N GLU A 31 -5.59 -15.73 -5.63
CA GLU A 31 -6.58 -16.67 -5.11
C GLU A 31 -6.46 -18.09 -5.70
N LYS A 32 -5.46 -18.35 -6.56
CA LYS A 32 -5.27 -19.70 -7.12
C LYS A 32 -4.64 -20.61 -6.06
N LEU A 33 -5.50 -21.15 -5.19
CA LEU A 33 -5.18 -22.21 -4.26
C LEU A 33 -4.85 -23.48 -5.06
N THR A 34 -3.60 -23.90 -5.07
CA THR A 34 -3.24 -25.28 -5.43
C THR A 34 -3.26 -26.17 -4.19
N PRO A 35 -3.58 -27.47 -4.30
CA PRO A 35 -3.60 -28.36 -3.13
C PRO A 35 -2.24 -28.36 -2.41
N GLY A 36 -2.22 -27.94 -1.14
CA GLY A 36 -1.00 -27.79 -0.33
C GLY A 36 -0.51 -26.34 -0.17
N ASP A 37 -1.16 -25.38 -0.83
CA ASP A 37 -0.90 -23.97 -0.62
C ASP A 37 -1.47 -23.46 0.70
N VAL A 38 -0.83 -22.40 1.20
CA VAL A 38 -1.32 -21.58 2.31
C VAL A 38 -2.13 -20.42 1.71
N ASP A 39 -3.26 -20.05 2.32
CA ASP A 39 -4.30 -19.27 1.64
C ASP A 39 -3.94 -17.78 1.39
N MET A 40 -3.17 -17.07 2.25
CA MET A 40 -2.60 -15.73 1.94
C MET A 40 -1.17 -16.03 1.63
N LYS A 41 -0.75 -16.00 0.38
CA LYS A 41 0.68 -15.94 0.10
C LYS A 41 1.12 -14.51 0.32
N ALA A 42 2.23 -14.37 1.03
CA ALA A 42 2.91 -13.11 1.02
C ALA A 42 3.55 -12.84 -0.35
N ILE A 43 3.68 -11.57 -0.69
CA ILE A 43 4.28 -11.16 -1.96
C ILE A 43 5.78 -11.48 -2.01
N ARG A 44 6.22 -12.11 -3.10
CA ARG A 44 7.58 -12.60 -3.31
C ARG A 44 8.13 -12.19 -4.66
N SER A 45 9.45 -12.01 -4.74
CA SER A 45 10.22 -11.87 -5.98
C SER A 45 11.24 -13.01 -6.01
N GLY A 46 10.93 -14.08 -6.75
CA GLY A 46 11.65 -15.34 -6.60
C GLY A 46 11.43 -15.96 -5.21
N GLU A 47 12.51 -16.25 -4.49
CA GLU A 47 12.44 -16.80 -3.13
C GLU A 47 12.25 -15.72 -2.05
N ASP A 48 12.60 -14.47 -2.36
CA ASP A 48 12.65 -13.38 -1.39
C ASP A 48 11.30 -12.68 -1.21
N VAL A 49 11.00 -12.36 0.04
CA VAL A 49 9.86 -11.53 0.44
C VAL A 49 10.27 -10.07 0.35
N TYR A 50 9.38 -9.22 -0.17
CA TYR A 50 9.64 -7.78 -0.24
C TYR A 50 8.39 -6.98 0.12
N ILE A 51 8.59 -5.69 0.40
CA ILE A 51 7.49 -4.74 0.58
C ILE A 51 7.33 -3.96 -0.73
N PRO A 52 6.20 -4.09 -1.45
CA PRO A 52 5.97 -3.36 -2.69
C PRO A 52 5.94 -1.86 -2.45
N GLY A 53 6.57 -1.10 -3.35
CA GLY A 53 6.55 0.36 -3.34
C GLY A 53 5.13 0.92 -3.42
N SER A 54 4.22 0.21 -4.10
CA SER A 54 2.78 0.52 -4.13
C SER A 54 2.11 0.40 -2.76
N SER A 55 2.49 -0.62 -1.97
CA SER A 55 1.97 -0.82 -0.61
C SER A 55 2.48 0.27 0.34
N ILE A 56 3.78 0.57 0.29
CA ILE A 56 4.39 1.67 1.07
C ILE A 56 3.71 2.99 0.72
N LYS A 57 3.55 3.27 -0.58
CA LYS A 57 2.87 4.47 -1.08
C LYS A 57 1.44 4.55 -0.56
N GLY A 58 0.70 3.44 -0.59
CA GLY A 58 -0.69 3.38 -0.13
C GLY A 58 -0.84 3.74 1.34
N VAL A 59 -0.02 3.13 2.22
CA VAL A 59 -0.04 3.41 3.66
C VAL A 59 0.31 4.87 3.94
N ILE A 60 1.39 5.39 3.34
CA ILE A 60 1.81 6.78 3.55
C ILE A 60 0.76 7.76 3.00
N ARG A 61 0.17 7.45 1.85
CA ARG A 61 -0.90 8.26 1.27
C ARG A 61 -2.11 8.32 2.19
N HIS A 62 -2.57 7.16 2.68
CA HIS A 62 -3.70 7.07 3.60
C HIS A 62 -3.45 7.88 4.88
N GLU A 63 -2.24 7.78 5.44
CA GLU A 63 -1.87 8.54 6.63
C GLU A 63 -1.78 10.05 6.34
N ALA A 64 -1.24 10.44 5.18
CA ALA A 64 -1.21 11.84 4.76
C ALA A 64 -2.63 12.41 4.59
N GLU A 65 -3.58 11.62 4.06
CA GLU A 65 -4.99 12.01 3.96
C GLU A 65 -5.61 12.19 5.34
N ARG A 66 -5.35 11.25 6.27
CA ARG A 66 -5.81 11.34 7.66
C ARG A 66 -5.32 12.62 8.32
N ILE A 67 -4.01 12.89 8.26
CA ILE A 67 -3.41 14.10 8.83
C ILE A 67 -3.97 15.37 8.19
N ALA A 68 -4.06 15.40 6.85
CA ALA A 68 -4.56 16.57 6.13
C ALA A 68 -6.04 16.87 6.44
N LYS A 69 -6.88 15.83 6.58
CA LYS A 69 -8.28 15.96 7.02
C LYS A 69 -8.36 16.46 8.47
N SER A 70 -7.60 15.85 9.39
CA SER A 70 -7.63 16.19 10.82
C SER A 70 -7.13 17.60 11.13
N LEU A 71 -6.18 18.13 10.36
CA LEU A 71 -5.61 19.46 10.57
C LEU A 71 -6.31 20.56 9.74
N ASN A 72 -7.34 20.21 8.95
CA ASN A 72 -7.93 21.11 7.95
C ASN A 72 -6.86 21.78 7.06
N TRP A 73 -5.82 21.03 6.68
CA TRP A 73 -4.67 21.57 5.94
C TRP A 73 -5.09 22.13 4.58
N ASP A 74 -6.08 21.49 3.95
CA ASP A 74 -6.60 21.83 2.63
C ASP A 74 -8.07 21.43 2.56
N GLU A 75 -8.95 22.39 2.27
CA GLU A 75 -10.40 22.17 2.21
C GLU A 75 -10.78 21.12 1.16
N LYS A 76 -10.05 21.06 0.04
CA LYS A 76 -10.30 20.11 -1.06
C LYS A 76 -10.08 18.65 -0.67
N VAL A 77 -9.37 18.39 0.43
CA VAL A 77 -9.13 17.02 0.91
C VAL A 77 -10.44 16.42 1.46
N LYS A 78 -11.36 17.24 1.98
CA LYS A 78 -12.62 16.78 2.58
C LYS A 78 -13.50 16.06 1.56
N ASP A 79 -13.52 16.58 0.33
CA ASP A 79 -14.34 16.05 -0.77
C ASP A 79 -13.63 14.97 -1.60
N CYS A 80 -12.40 14.59 -1.21
CA CYS A 80 -11.64 13.55 -1.90
C CYS A 80 -11.73 12.22 -1.12
N ASN A 81 -12.29 11.20 -1.77
CA ASN A 81 -12.48 9.85 -1.22
C ASN A 81 -11.75 8.78 -2.06
N PRO A 82 -10.44 8.63 -1.85
CA PRO A 82 -9.67 7.57 -2.46
C PRO A 82 -9.86 6.21 -1.76
N PRO A 83 -9.52 5.08 -2.42
CA PRO A 83 -8.83 4.97 -3.70
C PRO A 83 -9.76 4.94 -4.93
N ASN A 84 -11.07 5.10 -4.77
CA ASN A 84 -12.02 5.03 -5.88
C ASN A 84 -11.82 6.21 -6.86
N PRO A 85 -11.41 5.96 -8.12
CA PRO A 85 -11.17 7.04 -9.09
C PRO A 85 -12.37 7.97 -9.30
N ASN A 86 -13.59 7.46 -9.13
CA ASN A 86 -14.82 8.24 -9.35
C ASN A 86 -15.18 9.14 -8.16
N GLU A 87 -14.59 8.90 -6.99
CA GLU A 87 -14.83 9.67 -5.77
C GLU A 87 -13.59 10.52 -5.38
N MET A 88 -12.57 10.54 -6.24
CA MET A 88 -11.39 11.37 -6.08
C MET A 88 -11.55 12.72 -6.78
N CYS A 89 -10.89 13.75 -6.24
CA CYS A 89 -10.85 15.06 -6.88
C CYS A 89 -10.25 14.98 -8.30
N SER A 90 -10.89 15.67 -9.25
CA SER A 90 -10.52 15.73 -10.67
C SER A 90 -10.00 17.13 -11.03
N GLY A 91 -9.82 17.42 -12.33
CA GLY A 91 -9.32 18.72 -12.80
C GLY A 91 -7.80 18.83 -12.93
N GLU A 92 -7.33 20.06 -13.07
CA GLU A 92 -5.90 20.41 -13.17
C GLU A 92 -5.17 20.21 -11.83
N ILE A 93 -3.85 20.34 -11.84
CA ILE A 93 -3.01 20.07 -10.65
C ILE A 93 -3.33 20.98 -9.45
N ASP A 94 -3.61 22.26 -9.70
CA ASP A 94 -3.90 23.30 -8.72
C ASP A 94 -5.32 23.21 -8.14
N GLU A 95 -6.25 22.64 -8.91
CA GLU A 95 -7.62 22.37 -8.49
C GLU A 95 -7.72 21.16 -7.54
N ARG A 96 -6.71 20.29 -7.54
CA ARG A 96 -6.68 19.09 -6.70
C ARG A 96 -6.18 19.35 -5.30
N CYS A 97 -6.55 18.46 -4.40
CA CYS A 97 -6.07 18.49 -3.03
C CYS A 97 -4.56 18.19 -2.93
N VAL A 98 -3.91 18.68 -1.87
CA VAL A 98 -2.47 18.52 -1.60
C VAL A 98 -1.98 17.07 -1.67
N VAL A 99 -2.84 16.12 -1.30
CA VAL A 99 -2.55 14.68 -1.36
C VAL A 99 -2.49 14.22 -2.82
N CYS A 100 -3.52 14.49 -3.63
CA CYS A 100 -3.53 14.10 -5.05
C CYS A 100 -2.43 14.83 -5.85
N GLN A 101 -2.06 16.05 -5.46
CA GLN A 101 -0.91 16.74 -6.03
C GLN A 101 0.42 16.02 -5.76
N THR A 102 0.53 15.36 -4.61
CA THR A 102 1.76 14.67 -4.17
C THR A 102 1.82 13.24 -4.68
N PHE A 103 0.78 12.46 -4.40
CA PHE A 103 0.69 11.02 -4.65
C PHE A 103 0.05 10.67 -6.01
N GLY A 104 -0.48 11.65 -6.73
CA GLY A 104 -1.19 11.46 -7.99
C GLY A 104 -2.66 11.09 -7.80
N GLY A 105 -3.38 10.96 -8.92
CA GLY A 105 -4.80 10.65 -8.96
C GLY A 105 -5.28 10.44 -10.39
N PRO A 106 -6.59 10.26 -10.62
CA PRO A 106 -7.14 10.04 -11.95
C PRO A 106 -6.70 11.13 -12.94
N GLY A 107 -5.99 10.74 -14.00
CA GLY A 107 -5.49 11.69 -15.02
C GLY A 107 -4.22 12.47 -14.67
N ILE A 108 -3.62 12.30 -13.48
CA ILE A 108 -2.38 12.99 -13.08
C ILE A 108 -1.33 12.05 -12.49
N ALA A 109 -0.07 12.26 -12.89
CA ALA A 109 1.05 11.46 -12.40
C ALA A 109 1.47 11.86 -10.97
N SER A 110 1.92 10.88 -10.20
CA SER A 110 2.52 11.07 -8.88
C SER A 110 3.85 11.85 -8.96
N ARG A 111 4.08 12.79 -8.03
CA ARG A 111 5.38 13.47 -7.86
C ARG A 111 6.39 12.61 -7.10
N VAL A 112 5.88 11.76 -6.22
CA VAL A 112 6.70 10.82 -5.43
C VAL A 112 6.76 9.46 -6.11
N LYS A 113 7.94 8.83 -6.06
CA LYS A 113 8.16 7.46 -6.54
C LYS A 113 8.68 6.62 -5.38
N PHE A 114 7.96 5.54 -5.07
CA PHE A 114 8.35 4.56 -4.07
C PHE A 114 8.98 3.36 -4.79
N ARG A 115 10.13 2.93 -4.30
CA ARG A 115 10.77 1.68 -4.74
C ARG A 115 10.35 0.55 -3.82
N ASP A 116 10.38 -0.66 -4.36
CA ASP A 116 10.21 -1.87 -3.55
C ASP A 116 11.32 -1.93 -2.49
N ALA A 117 10.93 -2.26 -1.25
CA ALA A 117 11.89 -2.47 -0.18
C ALA A 117 12.26 -3.95 -0.14
N LEU A 118 13.48 -4.21 -0.61
CA LEU A 118 14.08 -5.54 -0.61
C LEU A 118 14.66 -5.87 0.76
N PRO A 119 14.70 -7.16 1.13
CA PRO A 119 15.27 -7.58 2.40
C PRO A 119 16.80 -7.38 2.39
N LEU A 120 17.37 -7.01 3.54
CA LEU A 120 18.82 -6.83 3.68
C LEU A 120 19.56 -8.15 3.91
N SER A 121 18.85 -9.17 4.34
CA SER A 121 19.32 -10.52 4.62
C SER A 121 18.17 -11.49 4.33
N LYS A 122 18.48 -12.79 4.23
CA LYS A 122 17.44 -13.81 4.09
C LYS A 122 16.42 -13.68 5.23
N ILE A 123 15.14 -13.62 4.88
CA ILE A 123 14.03 -13.54 5.84
C ILE A 123 13.44 -14.94 5.98
N GLU A 124 13.39 -15.45 7.20
CA GLU A 124 12.64 -16.66 7.51
C GLU A 124 11.15 -16.35 7.57
N THR A 125 10.34 -17.29 7.09
CA THR A 125 8.90 -17.09 6.98
C THR A 125 8.19 -18.13 7.82
N GLU A 126 7.47 -17.69 8.85
CA GLU A 126 6.67 -18.56 9.72
C GLU A 126 5.23 -18.66 9.21
N ILE A 127 4.65 -19.87 9.27
CA ILE A 127 3.21 -20.09 9.07
C ILE A 127 2.53 -20.01 10.44
N ARG A 128 1.72 -18.97 10.66
CA ARG A 128 0.92 -18.84 11.87
C ARG A 128 -0.54 -19.29 11.62
N PRO A 129 -1.17 -20.01 12.55
CA PRO A 129 -2.60 -20.24 12.51
C PRO A 129 -3.33 -18.90 12.59
N ILE A 130 -4.27 -18.69 11.67
CA ILE A 130 -5.11 -17.48 11.63
C ILE A 130 -6.02 -17.36 12.88
N GLY A 131 -6.46 -16.12 13.12
CA GLY A 131 -7.59 -15.88 14.01
C GLY A 131 -8.82 -16.64 13.53
N VAL A 132 -9.39 -17.47 14.41
CA VAL A 132 -10.62 -18.22 14.13
C VAL A 132 -11.77 -17.22 14.10
N ARG A 133 -12.45 -17.10 12.96
CA ARG A 133 -13.77 -16.47 12.93
C ARG A 133 -14.77 -17.46 13.51
N ILE A 134 -14.95 -17.42 14.83
CA ILE A 134 -16.02 -18.19 15.48
C ILE A 134 -17.34 -17.50 15.13
N ARG A 135 -18.08 -18.10 14.18
CA ARG A 135 -19.52 -17.92 14.11
C ARG A 135 -20.11 -18.96 15.06
N GLU A 136 -21.09 -18.60 15.88
CA GLU A 136 -21.92 -19.63 16.49
C GLU A 136 -22.57 -20.43 15.35
N GLY A 137 -22.05 -21.63 15.07
CA GLY A 137 -22.70 -22.60 14.18
C GLY A 137 -21.91 -23.23 13.03
N ASP A 138 -20.73 -22.75 12.57
CA ASP A 138 -20.10 -23.34 11.36
C ASP A 138 -18.56 -23.42 11.41
N SER A 139 -18.07 -24.63 11.17
CA SER A 139 -16.67 -25.08 11.30
C SER A 139 -15.97 -25.21 9.95
N ASN A 140 -15.66 -24.10 9.26
CA ASN A 140 -14.83 -24.16 8.05
C ASN A 140 -13.61 -23.22 8.17
N PHE A 141 -12.43 -23.86 8.21
CA PHE A 141 -11.09 -23.27 8.33
C PHE A 141 -10.55 -22.85 6.96
N VAL A 142 -9.94 -21.66 6.85
CA VAL A 142 -9.27 -21.16 5.64
C VAL A 142 -7.98 -20.40 6.04
N PRO A 143 -6.81 -21.06 6.25
CA PRO A 143 -5.58 -20.46 6.77
C PRO A 143 -4.79 -19.58 5.77
N LEU A 144 -4.67 -18.28 6.05
CA LEU A 144 -4.20 -17.25 5.13
C LEU A 144 -2.98 -16.51 5.84
N ILE A 145 -1.71 -16.59 5.34
CA ILE A 145 -0.40 -16.23 6.02
C ILE A 145 -0.21 -14.73 6.39
N LEU A 146 0.39 -14.37 7.54
CA LEU A 146 1.06 -13.07 7.81
C LEU A 146 2.40 -13.27 8.61
N PHE A 147 3.52 -12.56 8.32
CA PHE A 147 4.89 -12.88 8.85
C PHE A 147 5.24 -12.22 10.21
N LYS A 148 5.90 -12.88 11.19
CA LYS A 148 6.87 -12.24 12.13
C LYS A 148 8.28 -12.82 11.96
N LEU A 149 9.25 -11.98 12.35
CA LEU A 149 10.71 -12.10 12.44
C LEU A 149 11.30 -13.47 12.77
#